data_AF-A0A9D5ZX75-F1
#
_entry.id   AF-A0A9D5ZX75-F1
#
_cell.length_a   1.000
_cell.length_b   1.000
_cell.length_c   1.000
_cell.angle_alpha   90.00
_cell.angle_beta   90.00
_cell.angle_gamma   90.00
#
_symmetry.space_group_name_H-M   'P 1'
#
loop_
_entity.id
_entity.type
_entity.pdbx_description
1 polymer ?
#
loop_
_entity_poly.entity_id
_entity_poly.type
_entity_poly.pdbx_seq_one_letter_code
_entity_poly.pdbx_strand_id
1 'polypeptide(L)'
;MISEIRGSVFRHFLSAAAIGLIVISVFYMVWLRSSIKSLEYRMGVLQHRKAVLVKEQRNLIAARDNLLSIASIDNVAIKKMGFDFPDRNKVFYVKERI
;
A
#
# COMPACT_ATOMS: atom_id res chain seq x y z
N MET A 1 -7.29 67.75 -11.32
CA MET A 1 -7.57 67.64 -9.87
C MET A 1 -8.24 66.30 -9.49
N ILE A 2 -9.37 65.89 -10.09
CA ILE A 2 -10.02 64.59 -9.76
C ILE A 2 -9.16 63.36 -10.11
N SER A 3 -8.35 63.43 -11.19
CA SER A 3 -7.46 62.34 -11.61
C SER A 3 -6.28 62.08 -10.66
N GLU A 4 -5.75 63.12 -10.01
CA GLU A 4 -4.62 63.01 -9.07
C GLU A 4 -5.05 62.35 -7.75
N ILE A 5 -6.25 62.67 -7.27
CA ILE A 5 -6.83 62.05 -6.07
C ILE A 5 -7.04 60.54 -6.30
N ARG A 6 -7.51 60.15 -7.49
CA ARG A 6 -7.72 58.75 -7.86
C ARG A 6 -6.42 57.94 -7.89
N GLY A 7 -5.33 58.55 -8.37
CA GLY A 7 -3.99 57.94 -8.36
C GLY A 7 -3.42 57.77 -6.96
N SER A 8 -3.63 58.74 -6.07
CA SER A 8 -3.20 58.67 -4.66
C SER A 8 -3.90 57.53 -3.90
N VAL A 9 -5.24 57.45 -4.00
CA VAL A 9 -6.03 56.39 -3.34
C VAL A 9 -5.63 55.00 -3.83
N PHE A 10 -5.40 54.86 -5.14
CA PHE A 10 -4.93 53.60 -5.73
C PHE A 10 -3.55 53.19 -5.18
N ARG A 11 -2.64 54.14 -4.99
CA ARG A 11 -1.31 53.89 -4.41
C ARG A 11 -1.38 53.42 -2.97
N HIS A 12 -2.24 54.03 -2.15
CA HIS A 12 -2.46 53.61 -0.77
C HIS A 12 -3.08 52.20 -0.69
N PHE A 13 -4.06 51.92 -1.56
CA PHE A 13 -4.64 50.58 -1.67
C PHE A 13 -3.59 49.53 -2.06
N LEU A 14 -2.74 49.82 -3.06
CA LEU A 14 -1.68 48.92 -3.49
C LEU A 14 -0.66 48.67 -2.36
N SER A 15 -0.31 49.70 -1.61
CA SER A 15 0.58 49.58 -0.45
C SER A 15 -0.02 48.70 0.65
N ALA A 16 -1.32 48.88 0.96
CA ALA A 16 -2.02 48.04 1.93
C ALA A 16 -2.12 46.58 1.45
N ALA A 17 -2.39 46.37 0.17
CA ALA A 17 -2.41 45.04 -0.44
C ALA A 17 -1.04 44.35 -0.39
N ALA A 18 0.05 45.08 -0.66
CA ALA A 18 1.41 44.57 -0.56
C ALA A 18 1.75 44.10 0.86
N ILE A 19 1.38 44.90 1.88
CA ILE A 19 1.55 44.53 3.29
C ILE A 19 0.70 43.29 3.63
N GLY A 20 -0.55 43.24 3.17
CA GLY A 20 -1.43 42.08 3.36
C GLY A 20 -0.85 40.80 2.74
N LEU A 21 -0.30 40.88 1.53
CA LEU A 21 0.35 39.75 0.85
C LEU A 21 1.57 39.25 1.60
N ILE A 22 2.37 40.14 2.20
CA ILE A 22 3.52 39.73 3.04
C ILE A 22 3.04 38.92 4.24
N VAL A 23 2.00 39.38 4.93
CA VAL A 23 1.43 38.67 6.08
C VAL A 23 0.89 37.31 5.65
N ILE A 24 0.07 37.27 4.59
CA ILE A 24 -0.47 36.03 4.03
C ILE A 24 0.65 35.06 3.64
N SER A 25 1.73 35.55 3.04
CA SER A 25 2.88 34.73 2.63
C SER A 25 3.54 34.03 3.82
N VAL A 26 3.76 34.74 4.93
CA VAL A 26 4.33 34.15 6.15
C VAL A 26 3.43 33.05 6.71
N PHE A 27 2.13 33.32 6.82
CA PHE A 27 1.16 32.32 7.30
C PHE A 27 1.05 31.13 6.34
N TYR A 28 1.05 31.39 5.03
CA TYR A 28 0.99 30.37 4.01
C TYR A 28 2.22 29.47 4.04
N MET A 29 3.41 30.02 4.28
CA MET A 29 4.64 29.23 4.40
C MET A 29 4.58 28.25 5.58
N VAL A 30 4.09 28.69 6.73
CA VAL A 30 3.91 27.83 7.91
C VAL A 30 2.84 26.78 7.66
N TRP A 31 1.71 27.18 7.06
CA TRP A 31 0.62 26.27 6.71
C TRP A 31 1.08 25.20 5.71
N LEU A 32 1.79 25.60 4.65
CA LEU A 32 2.32 24.70 3.64
C LEU A 32 3.27 23.68 4.27
N ARG A 33 4.17 24.11 5.17
CA ARG A 33 5.08 23.22 5.89
C ARG A 33 4.32 22.17 6.70
N SER A 34 3.26 22.58 7.39
CA SER A 34 2.40 21.66 8.15
C SER A 34 1.66 20.68 7.23
N SER A 35 1.09 21.19 6.14
CA SER A 35 0.39 20.39 5.13
C SER A 35 1.29 19.35 4.47
N ILE A 36 2.54 19.72 4.14
CA ILE A 36 3.53 18.79 3.57
C ILE A 36 3.83 17.67 4.57
N LYS A 37 4.09 17.98 5.85
CA LYS A 37 4.33 16.96 6.87
C LYS A 37 3.14 16.02 7.06
N SER A 38 1.92 16.56 7.07
CA SER A 38 0.69 15.75 7.15
C SER A 38 0.54 14.84 5.93
N LEU A 39 0.83 15.37 4.74
CA LEU A 39 0.78 14.59 3.50
C LEU A 39 1.84 13.48 3.51
N GLU A 40 3.06 13.77 3.95
CA GLU A 40 4.14 12.80 4.10
C GLU A 40 3.75 11.66 5.06
N TYR A 41 3.14 11.99 6.20
CA TYR A 41 2.62 10.99 7.13
C TYR A 41 1.55 10.10 6.48
N ARG A 42 0.58 10.71 5.78
CA ARG A 42 -0.48 9.97 5.08
C ARG A 42 0.10 9.06 3.98
N MET A 43 1.09 9.54 3.24
CA MET A 43 1.79 8.74 2.23
C MET A 43 2.54 7.57 2.86
N GLY A 44 3.23 7.79 3.97
CA GLY A 44 3.93 6.73 4.71
C GLY A 44 2.98 5.63 5.18
N VAL A 45 1.83 6.00 5.75
CA VAL A 45 0.79 5.03 6.16
C VAL A 45 0.26 4.27 4.95
N LEU A 46 0.02 4.95 3.83
CA LEU A 46 -0.50 4.32 2.61
C LEU A 46 0.52 3.34 2.01
N GLN A 47 1.81 3.70 2.00
CA GLN A 47 2.90 2.84 1.57
C GLN A 47 3.03 1.60 2.46
N HIS A 48 2.93 1.77 3.78
CA HIS A 48 2.96 0.65 4.71
C HIS A 48 1.79 -0.31 4.48
N ARG A 49 0.57 0.21 4.34
CA ARG A 49 -0.61 -0.61 4.01
C ARG A 49 -0.44 -1.37 2.69
N LYS A 50 0.08 -0.71 1.65
CA LYS A 50 0.39 -1.35 0.37
C LYS A 50 1.38 -2.51 0.56
N ALA A 51 2.45 -2.31 1.33
CA ALA A 51 3.44 -3.34 1.59
C ALA A 51 2.84 -4.55 2.33
N VAL A 52 1.98 -4.31 3.33
CA VAL A 52 1.26 -5.38 4.04
C VAL A 52 0.36 -6.17 3.08
N LEU A 53 -0.45 -5.49 2.27
CA LEU A 53 -1.36 -6.15 1.33
C LEU A 53 -0.61 -6.96 0.27
N VAL A 54 0.52 -6.46 -0.24
CA VAL A 54 1.37 -7.22 -1.19
C VAL A 54 1.95 -8.46 -0.53
N LYS A 55 2.36 -8.37 0.75
CA LYS A 55 2.85 -9.52 1.51
C LYS A 55 1.74 -10.56 1.71
N GLU A 56 0.55 -10.12 2.11
CA GLU A 56 -0.61 -11.01 2.26
C GLU A 56 -0.99 -11.69 0.94
N GLN A 57 -1.01 -10.94 -0.17
CA GLN A 57 -1.27 -11.50 -1.49
C GLN A 57 -0.28 -12.62 -1.84
N ARG A 58 1.02 -12.41 -1.61
CA ARG A 58 2.05 -13.44 -1.85
C ARG A 58 1.83 -14.68 -0.99
N ASN A 59 1.50 -14.48 0.28
CA ASN A 59 1.22 -15.59 1.20
C ASN A 59 -0.02 -16.39 0.76
N LEU A 60 -1.08 -15.71 0.33
CA LEU A 60 -2.30 -16.35 -0.17
C LEU A 60 -2.04 -17.12 -1.47
N ILE A 61 -1.21 -16.60 -2.37
CA ILE A 61 -0.80 -17.32 -3.59
C ILE A 61 -0.03 -18.58 -3.20
N ALA A 62 0.96 -18.48 -2.30
CA ALA A 62 1.72 -19.64 -1.85
C ALA A 62 0.83 -20.69 -1.16
N ALA A 63 -0.12 -20.26 -0.33
CA ALA A 63 -1.09 -21.15 0.31
C ALA A 63 -1.99 -21.85 -0.72
N ARG A 64 -2.46 -21.11 -1.73
CA ARG A 64 -3.25 -21.66 -2.84
C ARG A 64 -2.45 -22.68 -3.64
N ASP A 65 -1.22 -22.38 -3.98
CA ASP A 65 -0.36 -23.28 -4.77
C ASP A 65 -0.03 -24.55 -3.99
N ASN A 66 0.21 -24.46 -2.67
CA ASN A 66 0.37 -25.63 -1.81
C ASN A 66 -0.88 -26.52 -1.81
N LEU A 67 -2.07 -25.93 -1.68
CA LEU A 67 -3.33 -26.68 -1.70
C LEU A 67 -3.58 -27.35 -3.06
N LEU A 68 -3.29 -26.64 -4.16
CA LEU A 68 -3.42 -27.19 -5.51
C LEU A 68 -2.40 -28.30 -5.79
N SER A 69 -1.17 -28.15 -5.30
CA SER A 69 -0.15 -29.20 -5.39
C SER A 69 -0.62 -30.47 -4.69
N ILE A 70 -1.09 -30.38 -3.44
CA ILE A 70 -1.64 -31.53 -2.69
C ILE A 70 -2.82 -32.14 -3.44
N ALA A 71 -3.79 -31.33 -3.86
CA ALA A 71 -4.96 -31.83 -4.59
C ALA A 71 -4.61 -32.48 -5.93
N SER A 72 -3.57 -31.99 -6.62
CA SER A 72 -3.08 -32.59 -7.86
C SER A 72 -2.35 -33.92 -7.61
N ILE A 73 -1.56 -34.02 -6.54
CA ILE A 73 -0.90 -35.26 -6.13
C ILE A 73 -1.94 -36.31 -5.77
N ASP A 74 -2.94 -35.96 -4.95
CA ASP A 74 -4.02 -36.88 -4.58
C ASP A 74 -4.80 -37.35 -5.82
N ASN A 75 -5.14 -36.45 -6.74
CA ASN A 75 -5.83 -36.84 -7.98
C ASN A 75 -4.99 -37.76 -8.87
N VAL A 76 -3.68 -37.53 -9.00
CA VAL A 76 -2.81 -38.38 -9.83
C VAL A 76 -2.53 -39.72 -9.14
N ALA A 77 -2.25 -39.71 -7.83
CA ALA A 77 -2.01 -40.90 -7.02
C ALA A 77 -3.24 -41.82 -7.02
N ILE A 78 -4.43 -41.28 -6.72
CA ILE A 78 -5.67 -42.05 -6.62
C ILE A 78 -6.20 -42.47 -8.00
N LYS A 79 -6.29 -41.55 -8.98
CA LYS A 79 -6.93 -41.87 -10.28
C LYS A 79 -6.00 -42.54 -11.29
N LYS A 80 -4.70 -42.25 -11.28
CA LYS A 80 -3.77 -42.70 -12.34
C LYS A 80 -2.85 -43.82 -11.89
N MET A 81 -2.52 -43.90 -10.60
CA MET A 81 -1.57 -44.89 -10.08
C MET A 81 -2.19 -45.87 -9.08
N GLY A 82 -3.46 -45.67 -8.67
CA GLY A 82 -4.14 -46.55 -7.72
C GLY A 82 -3.51 -46.54 -6.32
N PHE A 83 -2.72 -45.51 -6.00
CA PHE A 83 -2.16 -45.32 -4.66
C PHE A 83 -3.26 -44.75 -3.77
N ASP A 84 -3.87 -45.62 -2.98
CA ASP A 84 -4.68 -45.24 -1.83
C ASP A 84 -3.75 -44.97 -0.63
N PHE A 85 -4.16 -44.09 0.29
CA PHE A 85 -3.37 -43.79 1.48
C PHE A 85 -3.24 -45.07 2.32
N PRO A 86 -2.03 -45.62 2.52
CA PRO A 86 -1.89 -46.93 3.15
C PRO A 86 -2.34 -46.86 4.62
N ASP A 87 -3.22 -47.79 4.99
CA ASP A 87 -3.65 -47.98 6.38
C ASP A 87 -2.42 -48.33 7.24
N ARG A 88 -2.09 -47.44 8.18
CA ARG A 88 -0.86 -47.52 9.00
C ARG A 88 -0.83 -48.74 9.93
N ASN A 89 -1.91 -49.49 10.03
CA ASN A 89 -2.01 -50.68 10.86
C ASN A 89 -1.57 -51.99 10.18
N LYS A 90 -1.23 -51.98 8.88
CA LYS A 90 -0.77 -53.18 8.15
C LYS A 90 0.56 -52.95 7.43
N VAL A 91 1.66 -53.14 8.15
CA VAL A 91 3.01 -53.14 7.58
C VAL A 91 3.46 -54.59 7.41
N PHE A 92 3.67 -55.03 6.16
CA PHE A 92 4.22 -56.35 5.85
C PHE A 92 5.69 -56.22 5.45
N TYR A 93 6.59 -56.82 6.24
CA TYR A 93 8.00 -56.91 5.91
C TYR A 93 8.22 -58.10 4.97
N VAL A 94 8.56 -57.84 3.72
CA VAL A 94 8.94 -58.90 2.77
C VAL A 94 10.41 -59.23 3.04
N LYS A 95 10.67 -60.47 3.48
CA LYS A 95 12.02 -60.98 3.65
C LYS A 95 12.61 -61.31 2.27
N GLU A 96 13.74 -60.69 1.96
CA GLU A 96 14.50 -60.94 0.74
C GLU A 96 14.93 -62.42 0.72
N ARG A 97 14.49 -63.18 -0.28
CA ARG A 97 14.98 -64.54 -0.51
C ARG A 97 16.33 -64.43 -1.22
N ILE A 98 17.38 -64.74 -0.48
CA ILE A 98 18.69 -65.15 -1.02
C ILE A 98 18.54 -66.58 -1.53
#